data_AF-A0A150F212-F1
#
_entry.id   AF-A0A150F212-F1
#
_cell.length_a   1.000
_cell.length_b   1.000
_cell.length_c   1.000
_cell.angle_alpha   90.00
_cell.angle_beta   90.00
_cell.angle_gamma   90.00
#
_symmetry.space_group_name_H-M   'P 1'
#
loop_
_entity.id
_entity.type
_entity.pdbx_description
1 polymer ?
#
loop_
_entity_poly.entity_id
_entity_poly.type
_entity_poly.pdbx_seq_one_letter_code
_entity_poly.pdbx_strand_id
1 'polypeptide(L)' 'MVIRYFRIDNEIARGVLLGTSAHGAGTSKAFELSSVSGTISSVSMILAAIMTLCAAPILVSFM' A
#
# COMPACT_ATOMS: atom_id res chain seq x y z
N MET A 1 7.78 -6.26 9.16
CA MET A 1 8.17 -7.64 9.53
C MET A 1 8.00 -8.62 8.37
N VAL A 2 6.86 -8.62 7.66
CA VAL A 2 6.58 -9.51 6.52
C VAL A 2 7.69 -9.52 5.46
N ILE A 3 8.21 -8.36 5.07
CA ILE A 3 9.29 -8.23 4.07
C ILE A 3 10.54 -9.05 4.45
N ARG A 4 10.94 -9.06 5.73
CA ARG A 4 12.10 -9.82 6.22
C ARG A 4 11.81 -11.31 6.30
N TYR A 5 10.60 -11.68 6.70
CA TYR A 5 10.21 -13.09 6.83
C TYR A 5 10.14 -13.80 5.47
N PHE A 6 9.59 -13.12 4.46
CA PHE A 6 9.48 -13.63 3.08
C PHE A 6 10.66 -13.27 2.18
N ARG A 7 11.70 -12.61 2.73
CA ARG A 7 12.90 -12.18 1.98
C ARG A 7 12.56 -11.44 0.68
N ILE A 8 11.58 -10.53 0.74
CA ILE A 8 11.16 -9.75 -0.44
C ILE A 8 12.22 -8.67 -0.68
N ASP A 9 13.01 -8.88 -1.73
CA ASP A 9 14.08 -7.97 -2.14
C ASP A 9 13.61 -6.95 -3.19
N ASN A 10 12.61 -7.31 -4.00
CA ASN A 10 12.10 -6.45 -5.06
C ASN A 10 11.44 -5.17 -4.50
N GLU A 11 11.93 -4.02 -4.95
CA GLU A 11 11.49 -2.68 -4.51
C GLU A 11 10.02 -2.40 -4.82
N ILE A 12 9.53 -2.89 -5.97
CA ILE A 12 8.13 -2.73 -6.38
C ILE A 12 7.24 -3.57 -5.45
N ALA A 13 7.61 -4.84 -5.22
CA ALA A 13 6.83 -5.72 -4.35
C ALA A 13 6.74 -5.19 -2.91
N ARG A 14 7.84 -4.62 -2.38
CA ARG A 14 7.86 -3.95 -1.08
C ARG A 14 6.95 -2.72 -1.05
N GLY A 15 7.02 -1.90 -2.09
CA GLY A 15 6.19 -0.70 -2.22
C GLY A 15 4.70 -1.05 -2.25
N VAL A 16 4.30 -2.01 -3.08
CA VAL A 16 2.90 -2.47 -3.16
C VAL A 16 2.44 -3.00 -1.82
N LEU A 17 3.21 -3.88 -1.17
CA LEU A 17 2.85 -4.47 0.11
C LEU A 17 2.61 -3.42 1.21
N LEU A 18 3.49 -2.42 1.29
CA LEU A 18 3.37 -1.33 2.27
C LEU A 18 2.23 -0.37 1.93
N GLY A 19 2.02 -0.07 0.64
CA GLY A 19 0.99 0.86 0.18
C GLY A 19 -0.43 0.30 0.21
N THR A 20 -0.60 -0.98 -0.15
CA THR A 20 -1.90 -1.68 -0.11
C THR A 20 -2.42 -1.86 1.31
N SER A 21 -1.53 -1.80 2.32
CA SER A 21 -1.95 -1.73 3.73
C SER A 21 -2.71 -0.43 4.08
N ALA A 22 -2.84 0.50 3.11
CA ALA A 22 -3.67 1.70 3.16
C ALA A 22 -3.48 2.54 4.43
N HIS A 23 -2.23 2.74 4.83
CA HIS A 23 -1.87 3.53 6.01
C HIS A 23 -0.59 4.34 5.80
N GLY A 24 -0.60 5.62 6.18
CA GLY A 24 0.52 6.54 5.93
C GLY A 24 1.85 6.10 6.55
N ALA A 25 1.83 5.44 7.71
CA ALA A 25 3.05 4.94 8.34
C ALA A 25 3.76 3.86 7.48
N GLY A 26 3.01 3.09 6.69
CA GLY A 26 3.59 2.10 5.76
C GLY A 26 4.37 2.76 4.62
N THR A 27 3.82 3.82 4.04
CA THR A 27 4.49 4.62 2.99
C THR A 27 5.73 5.33 3.52
N SER A 28 5.70 5.89 4.73
CA SER A 28 6.92 6.46 5.34
C SER A 28 8.01 5.40 5.51
N LYS A 29 7.64 4.19 5.96
CA LYS A 29 8.57 3.05 6.06
C LYS A 29 9.12 2.63 4.69
N ALA A 30 8.31 2.73 3.64
CA ALA A 30 8.71 2.40 2.29
C ALA A 30 9.80 3.35 1.78
N PHE A 31 9.67 4.66 2.05
CA PHE A 31 10.72 5.65 1.75
C PHE A 31 12.01 5.44 2.55
N GLU A 32 11.93 4.97 3.80
CA GLU A 32 13.12 4.58 4.57
C GLU A 32 13.86 3.38 3.94
N LEU A 33 13.14 2.48 3.25
CA LEU A 33 13.72 1.32 2.59
C LEU A 33 14.30 1.66 1.21
N SER A 34 13.60 2.48 0.43
CA SER A 34 13.99 2.91 -0.91
C SER A 34 13.03 4.00 -1.41
N SER A 35 13.56 4.97 -2.17
CA SER A 35 12.72 5.97 -2.85
C SER A 35 11.74 5.33 -3.84
N VAL A 36 12.14 4.26 -4.54
CA VAL A 36 11.27 3.54 -5.49
C VAL A 36 10.14 2.82 -4.76
N SER A 37 10.45 2.09 -3.69
CA SER A 37 9.41 1.48 -2.84
C SER A 37 8.45 2.53 -2.28
N GLY A 38 8.98 3.68 -1.84
CA GLY A 38 8.19 4.82 -1.35
C GLY A 38 7.18 5.33 -2.39
N THR A 39 7.65 5.60 -3.61
CA THR A 39 6.79 6.05 -4.72
C THR A 39 5.71 5.00 -5.05
N ILE A 40 6.09 3.73 -5.18
CA ILE A 40 5.15 2.65 -5.49
C ILE A 40 4.13 2.45 -4.35
N SER A 41 4.55 2.63 -3.10
CA SER A 41 3.66 2.61 -1.93
C SER A 41 2.61 3.71 -1.98
N SER A 42 3.01 4.94 -2.29
CA SER A 42 2.07 6.07 -2.46
C SER A 42 1.05 5.80 -3.57
N VAL A 43 1.50 5.31 -4.73
CA VAL A 43 0.60 4.97 -5.85
C VAL A 43 -0.39 3.88 -5.45
N SER A 44 0.08 2.84 -4.76
CA SER A 44 -0.76 1.73 -4.30
C SER A 44 -1.79 2.20 -3.25
N MET A 45 -1.42 3.13 -2.38
CA MET A 45 -2.32 3.73 -1.39
C MET A 45 -3.43 4.56 -2.05
N ILE A 46 -3.08 5.38 -3.05
CA ILE A 46 -4.06 6.16 -3.83
C ILE A 46 -5.04 5.21 -4.52
N LEU A 47 -4.54 4.13 -5.13
CA LEU A 47 -5.38 3.15 -5.79
C LEU A 47 -6.34 2.46 -4.80
N ALA A 48 -5.85 2.08 -3.62
CA ALA A 48 -6.69 1.50 -2.56
C ALA A 48 -7.76 2.49 -2.08
N ALA A 49 -7.44 3.77 -1.97
CA ALA A 49 -8.40 4.81 -1.62
C ALA A 49 -9.49 4.97 -2.69
N ILE A 50 -9.13 4.95 -3.98
CA ILE A 50 -10.10 5.00 -5.09
C ILE A 50 -11.02 3.77 -5.06
N MET A 51 -10.45 2.57 -4.89
CA MET A 51 -11.23 1.34 -4.76
C MET A 51 -12.21 1.41 -3.59
N THR A 52 -11.76 1.92 -2.45
CA THR A 52 -12.60 2.10 -1.26
C THR A 52 -13.69 3.14 -1.51
N LEU A 53 -13.37 4.26 -2.17
CA LEU A 53 -14.33 5.30 -2.51
C LEU A 53 -15.46 4.78 -3.41
N CYS A 54 -15.14 3.91 -4.36
CA CYS A 54 -16.13 3.27 -5.23
C CYS A 54 -16.92 2.17 -4.52
N ALA A 55 -16.26 1.36 -3.67
CA ALA A 55 -16.88 0.22 -3.01
C ALA A 55 -17.75 0.61 -1.80
N ALA A 56 -17.33 1.62 -1.02
CA ALA A 56 -18.01 2.06 0.18
C ALA A 56 -19.52 2.37 -0.01
N PRO A 57 -19.96 3.16 -1.01
CA PRO A 57 -21.39 3.45 -1.19
C PRO A 57 -22.20 2.20 -1.56
N ILE A 58 -21.62 1.28 -2.33
CA ILE A 58 -22.28 0.00 -2.70
C ILE A 58 -22.46 -0.87 -1.46
N LEU A 59 -21.41 -0.96 -0.63
CA LEU A 59 -21.40 -1.77 0.57
C LEU A 59 -22.36 -1.22 1.64
N VAL A 60 -22.42 0.11 1.79
CA VAL A 60 -23.40 0.80 2.65
C VAL A 60 -24.82 0.61 2.13
N SER A 61 -25.04 0.63 0.81
CA SER A 61 -26.38 0.42 0.24
C SER A 61 -26.90 -1.01 0.41
N PHE A 62 -26.02 -1.98 0.65
CA PHE A 62 -26.38 -3.39 0.89
C PHE A 62 -26.62 -3.72 2.37
N MET A 63 -26.33 -2.79 3.28
CA MET A 63 -26.44 -2.96 4.73
C MET A 63 -27.73 -2.31 5.25
#